data_AF-A0A915AFE7-F1
#
_entry.id   AF-A0A915AFE7-F1
#
_cell.length_a   1.000
_cell.length_b   1.000
_cell.length_c   1.000
_cell.angle_alpha   90.00
_cell.angle_beta   90.00
_cell.angle_gamma   90.00
#
_symmetry.space_group_name_H-M   'P 1'
#
loop_
_entity.id
_entity.type
_entity.pdbx_description
1 polymer ?
#
loop_
_entity_poly.entity_id
_entity_poly.type
_entity_poly.pdbx_seq_one_letter_code
_entity_poly.pdbx_strand_id
1 'polypeptide(L)'
;HGQTREMSFRDKQTREMEISERELRVYAEDCVNESAVCYGKDGCKNQLKCQLCGHCLTYEVKSALRCAYDEHVSRRNMRRILPTTVHKTKHVAMKYSKIDRLLILWFDEKCRQDKAWCS
;
A
#
# COMPACT_ATOMS: atom_id res chain seq x y z
N HIS A 1 -40.22 16.62 -7.86
CA HIS A 1 -39.57 15.72 -6.88
C HIS A 1 -38.13 16.18 -6.65
N GLY A 2 -37.91 16.95 -5.58
CA GLY A 2 -36.61 17.52 -5.25
C GLY A 2 -35.66 16.46 -4.74
N GLN A 3 -34.48 16.35 -5.36
CA GLN A 3 -33.40 15.48 -4.91
C GLN A 3 -32.76 16.11 -3.67
N THR A 4 -32.92 15.46 -2.52
CA THR A 4 -32.37 15.92 -1.25
C THR A 4 -30.86 15.80 -1.25
N ARG A 5 -30.22 16.92 -0.93
CA ARG A 5 -28.77 17.13 -0.77
C ARG A 5 -28.12 16.12 0.20
N GLU A 6 -28.91 15.43 1.03
CA GLU A 6 -28.50 14.48 2.06
C GLU A 6 -27.95 13.15 1.51
N MET A 7 -28.40 12.69 0.33
CA MET A 7 -27.83 11.48 -0.29
C MET A 7 -26.39 11.69 -0.78
N SER A 8 -26.04 12.93 -1.14
CA SER A 8 -24.70 13.28 -1.64
C SER A 8 -23.64 13.30 -0.52
N PHE A 9 -24.03 13.62 0.72
CA PHE A 9 -23.11 13.62 1.86
C PHE A 9 -22.82 12.20 2.37
N ARG A 10 -23.82 11.31 2.37
CA ARG A 10 -23.62 9.90 2.70
C ARG A 10 -22.69 9.20 1.72
N ASP A 11 -22.73 9.56 0.44
CA ASP A 11 -21.89 8.96 -0.60
C ASP A 11 -20.40 9.33 -0.42
N LYS A 12 -20.11 10.53 0.12
CA LYS A 12 -18.74 10.92 0.48
C LYS A 12 -18.22 10.18 1.72
N GLN A 13 -19.06 10.04 2.75
CA GLN A 13 -18.69 9.38 4.01
C GLN A 13 -18.62 7.84 3.88
N THR A 14 -19.38 7.25 2.96
CA THR A 14 -19.34 5.80 2.66
C THR A 14 -18.17 5.43 1.74
N ARG A 15 -17.63 6.40 1.00
CA ARG A 15 -16.44 6.23 0.14
C ARG A 15 -15.11 6.36 0.88
N GLU A 16 -15.11 6.96 2.06
CA GLU A 16 -14.01 6.80 3.01
C GLU A 16 -14.26 5.53 3.83
N MET A 17 -14.20 4.36 3.18
CA MET A 17 -13.89 3.15 3.92
C MET A 17 -12.50 3.38 4.53
N GLU A 18 -12.47 3.74 5.81
CA GLU A 18 -11.23 4.01 6.52
C GLU A 18 -10.44 2.71 6.66
N ILE A 19 -9.65 2.38 5.63
CA ILE A 19 -8.64 1.34 5.74
C ILE A 19 -7.71 1.76 6.88
N SER A 20 -7.74 0.98 7.95
CA SER A 20 -6.96 1.26 9.14
C SER A 20 -5.47 1.27 8.79
N GLU A 21 -4.68 2.07 9.49
CA GLU A 21 -3.24 2.09 9.22
C GLU A 21 -2.59 0.73 9.48
N ARG A 22 -3.19 -0.11 10.33
CA ARG A 22 -2.73 -1.46 10.59
C ARG A 22 -2.73 -2.30 9.33
N GLU A 23 -3.79 -2.18 8.51
CA GLU A 23 -3.91 -2.90 7.24
C GLU A 23 -2.82 -2.51 6.23
N LEU A 24 -2.25 -1.31 6.35
CA LEU A 24 -1.20 -0.82 5.46
C LEU A 24 0.21 -1.13 5.95
N ARG A 25 0.38 -1.48 7.24
CA ARG A 25 1.71 -1.72 7.83
C ARG A 25 2.37 -2.97 7.25
N VAL A 26 3.68 -2.85 7.05
CA VAL A 26 4.63 -3.88 6.59
C VAL A 26 5.98 -3.65 7.28
N TYR A 27 6.90 -4.62 7.22
CA TYR A 27 8.25 -4.50 7.77
C TYR A 27 8.33 -4.09 9.26
N ALA A 28 7.45 -4.63 10.11
CA ALA A 28 7.37 -4.23 11.53
C ALA A 28 8.72 -4.30 12.27
N GLU A 29 9.51 -5.34 11.98
CA GLU A 29 10.85 -5.55 12.56
C GLU A 29 11.84 -4.45 12.16
N ASP A 30 11.79 -3.97 10.92
CA ASP A 30 12.67 -2.92 10.41
C ASP A 30 12.28 -1.52 10.93
N CYS A 31 11.02 -1.32 11.33
CA CYS A 31 10.47 0.00 11.67
C CYS A 31 10.47 0.33 13.17
N VAL A 32 10.38 -0.67 14.05
CA VAL A 32 10.12 -0.45 15.50
C VAL A 32 11.36 -0.60 16.37
N ASN A 33 12.30 -1.46 16.00
CA ASN A 33 13.46 -1.75 16.84
C ASN A 33 14.49 -0.60 16.75
N GLU A 34 15.02 -0.12 17.89
CA GLU A 34 15.98 1.00 17.95
C GLU A 34 17.24 0.77 17.12
N SER A 35 17.67 -0.49 17.00
CA SER A 35 18.81 -0.88 16.17
C SER A 35 18.46 -1.15 14.71
N ALA A 36 17.19 -1.04 14.32
CA ALA A 36 16.75 -1.32 12.97
C ALA A 36 17.02 -0.17 12.01
N VAL A 37 17.23 -0.54 10.74
CA VAL A 37 17.65 0.37 9.67
C VAL A 37 16.64 1.50 9.43
N CYS A 38 15.34 1.28 9.66
CA CYS A 38 14.30 2.27 9.39
C CYS A 38 13.79 2.97 10.66
N TYR A 39 14.44 2.77 11.81
CA TYR A 39 14.02 3.35 13.08
C TYR A 39 14.10 4.88 13.09
N GLY A 40 13.10 5.52 13.70
CA GLY A 40 13.03 6.96 13.83
C GLY A 40 12.83 7.72 12.51
N LYS A 41 12.72 9.05 12.59
CA LYS A 41 12.49 9.91 11.42
C LYS A 41 13.67 9.93 10.45
N ASP A 42 14.89 9.79 10.98
CA ASP A 42 16.10 9.78 10.16
C ASP A 42 16.25 8.48 9.36
N GLY A 43 15.72 7.37 9.90
CA GLY A 43 15.72 6.06 9.23
C GLY A 43 14.90 6.00 7.94
N CYS A 44 13.95 6.93 7.73
CA CYS A 44 13.06 6.94 6.57
C CYS A 44 13.79 7.02 5.21
N LYS A 45 15.00 7.58 5.18
CA LYS A 45 15.78 7.78 3.95
C LYS A 45 16.84 6.71 3.73
N ASN A 46 17.07 5.82 4.70
CA ASN A 46 18.15 4.82 4.65
C ASN A 46 17.95 3.81 3.53
N GLN A 47 16.71 3.34 3.34
CA GLN A 47 16.34 2.43 2.25
C GLN A 47 14.95 2.75 1.73
N LEU A 48 14.65 2.36 0.49
CA LEU A 48 13.34 2.62 -0.10
C LEU A 48 12.20 1.98 0.73
N LYS A 49 12.41 0.75 1.23
CA LYS A 49 11.44 0.05 2.09
C LYS A 49 11.08 0.81 3.38
N CYS A 50 11.99 1.64 3.89
CA CYS A 50 11.76 2.43 5.10
C CYS A 50 10.64 3.45 4.93
N GLN A 51 10.37 3.89 3.69
CA GLN A 51 9.25 4.81 3.42
C GLN A 51 7.87 4.15 3.56
N LEU A 52 7.82 2.83 3.76
CA LEU A 52 6.62 2.08 4.10
C LEU A 52 6.41 1.93 5.61
N CYS A 53 7.35 2.39 6.45
CA CYS A 53 7.14 2.47 7.89
C CYS A 53 6.08 3.52 8.22
N GLY A 54 5.27 3.25 9.25
CA GLY A 54 4.16 4.12 9.66
C GLY A 54 4.58 5.58 9.89
N HIS A 55 5.74 5.81 10.51
CA HIS A 55 6.27 7.14 10.77
C HIS A 55 6.92 7.83 9.57
N CYS A 56 7.15 7.10 8.47
CA CYS A 56 7.76 7.59 7.23
C CYS A 56 6.76 7.77 6.08
N LEU A 57 5.54 7.22 6.25
CA LEU A 57 4.50 7.20 5.23
C LEU A 57 4.01 8.62 4.93
N THR A 58 4.22 9.07 3.69
CA THR A 58 3.66 10.34 3.20
C THR A 58 2.18 10.17 2.87
N TYR A 59 1.44 11.28 2.80
CA TYR A 59 0.03 11.26 2.40
C TYR A 59 -0.19 10.60 1.03
N GLU A 60 0.65 10.94 0.06
CA GLU A 60 0.60 10.38 -1.31
C GLU A 60 0.80 8.86 -1.31
N VAL A 61 1.84 8.36 -0.63
CA VAL A 61 2.10 6.92 -0.54
C VAL A 61 0.97 6.23 0.22
N LYS A 62 0.50 6.80 1.33
CA LYS A 62 -0.62 6.25 2.10
C LYS A 62 -1.90 6.15 1.27
N SER A 63 -2.21 7.18 0.47
CA SER A 63 -3.35 7.16 -0.45
C SER A 63 -3.20 6.06 -1.51
N ALA A 64 -2.02 5.91 -2.10
CA ALA A 64 -1.75 4.86 -3.07
C ALA A 64 -1.89 3.45 -2.46
N LEU A 65 -1.37 3.23 -1.25
CA LEU A 65 -1.50 1.96 -0.53
C LEU A 65 -2.96 1.63 -0.20
N ARG A 66 -3.77 2.63 0.17
CA ARG A 66 -5.20 2.45 0.42
C ARG A 66 -5.94 2.00 -0.83
N CYS A 67 -5.73 2.69 -1.95
CA CYS A 67 -6.32 2.29 -3.22
C CYS A 67 -5.90 0.88 -3.63
N ALA A 68 -4.62 0.56 -3.47
CA ALA A 68 -4.07 -0.76 -3.78
C ALA A 68 -4.64 -1.87 -2.89
N TYR A 69 -4.81 -1.60 -1.60
CA TYR A 69 -5.45 -2.51 -0.66
C TYR A 69 -6.91 -2.76 -1.07
N ASP A 70 -7.68 -1.69 -1.30
CA ASP A 70 -9.10 -1.77 -1.67
C ASP A 70 -9.29 -2.55 -2.98
N GLU A 71 -8.46 -2.27 -3.98
CA GLU A 71 -8.44 -3.01 -5.25
C GLU A 71 -8.20 -4.50 -5.00
N HIS A 72 -7.24 -4.86 -4.14
CA HIS A 72 -6.91 -6.25 -3.85
C HIS A 72 -8.07 -6.99 -3.18
N VAL A 73 -8.67 -6.39 -2.15
CA VAL A 73 -9.77 -7.04 -1.40
C VAL A 73 -11.06 -7.08 -2.22
N SER A 74 -11.24 -6.14 -3.15
CA SER A 74 -12.42 -6.03 -4.02
C SER A 74 -12.25 -6.70 -5.39
N ARG A 75 -11.11 -7.36 -5.67
CA ARG A 75 -10.74 -7.86 -7.02
C ARG A 75 -11.66 -8.91 -7.63
N ARG A 76 -12.54 -9.58 -6.86
CA ARG A 76 -13.37 -10.72 -7.31
C ARG A 76 -12.54 -11.73 -8.13
N ASN A 77 -12.87 -11.93 -9.42
CA ASN A 77 -12.17 -12.83 -10.33
C ASN A 77 -11.09 -12.15 -11.18
N MET A 78 -10.79 -10.87 -10.90
CA MET A 78 -9.70 -10.14 -11.57
C MET A 78 -8.35 -10.52 -10.94
N ARG A 79 -7.30 -10.43 -11.75
CA ARG A 79 -5.92 -10.68 -11.32
C ARG A 79 -5.12 -9.40 -11.50
N ARG A 80 -4.19 -9.17 -10.58
CA ARG A 80 -3.28 -8.03 -10.66
C ARG A 80 -2.30 -8.22 -11.82
N ILE A 81 -2.20 -7.22 -12.68
CA ILE A 81 -1.19 -7.18 -13.76
C ILE A 81 0.15 -6.67 -13.21
N LEU A 82 0.14 -5.69 -12.29
CA LEU A 82 1.31 -5.13 -11.64
C LEU A 82 0.97 -4.65 -10.21
N PRO A 83 1.89 -4.79 -9.22
CA PRO A 83 3.07 -5.67 -9.25
C PRO A 83 2.70 -7.17 -9.26
N THR A 84 3.40 -7.96 -10.08
CA THR A 84 3.29 -9.43 -10.03
C THR A 84 4.20 -9.96 -8.93
N THR A 85 3.62 -10.56 -7.89
CA THR A 85 4.31 -11.24 -6.78
C THR A 85 5.12 -12.47 -7.23
N VAL A 86 4.84 -12.99 -8.43
CA VAL A 86 5.74 -13.88 -9.14
C VAL A 86 6.72 -12.98 -9.89
N HIS A 87 7.97 -12.86 -9.41
CA HIS A 87 9.07 -12.19 -10.10
C HIS A 87 9.30 -12.82 -11.50
N LYS A 88 8.45 -12.48 -12.47
CA LYS A 88 8.68 -12.80 -13.87
C LYS A 88 9.57 -11.70 -14.41
N THR A 89 10.72 -12.10 -14.94
CA THR A 89 11.73 -11.30 -15.65
C THR A 89 11.20 -10.47 -16.84
N LYS A 90 9.88 -10.39 -17.06
CA LYS A 90 9.28 -9.66 -18.19
C LYS A 90 9.03 -8.18 -17.95
N HIS A 91 9.33 -7.65 -16.77
CA HIS A 91 9.14 -6.22 -16.46
C HIS A 91 10.39 -5.35 -16.69
N VAL A 92 11.46 -5.94 -17.23
CA VAL A 92 12.81 -5.33 -17.34
C VAL A 92 12.85 -4.09 -18.25
N ALA A 93 11.78 -3.82 -19.02
CA ALA A 93 11.66 -2.63 -19.87
C ALA A 93 10.91 -1.43 -19.25
N MET A 94 10.22 -1.58 -18.11
CA MET A 94 9.41 -0.49 -17.52
C MET A 94 10.22 0.35 -16.53
N LYS A 95 10.27 1.67 -16.78
CA LYS A 95 10.76 2.64 -15.79
C LYS A 95 9.70 2.82 -14.70
N TYR A 96 9.85 2.11 -13.59
CA TYR A 96 8.98 2.30 -12.42
C TYR A 96 9.25 3.64 -11.74
N SER A 97 8.15 4.37 -11.48
CA SER A 97 8.17 5.55 -10.61
C SER A 97 8.53 5.13 -9.18
N LYS A 98 8.79 6.12 -8.32
CA LYS A 98 9.08 5.87 -6.91
C LYS A 98 7.90 5.18 -6.20
N ILE A 99 6.66 5.59 -6.52
CA ILE A 99 5.44 5.00 -5.94
C ILE A 99 5.26 3.57 -6.42
N ASP A 100 5.50 3.29 -7.71
CA ASP A 100 5.36 1.94 -8.23
C ASP A 100 6.32 0.97 -7.53
N ARG A 101 7.57 1.41 -7.28
CA ARG A 101 8.56 0.61 -6.54
C ARG A 101 8.13 0.37 -5.09
N LEU A 102 7.53 1.37 -4.44
CA LEU A 102 6.98 1.23 -3.09
C LEU A 102 5.80 0.26 -3.07
N LEU A 103 4.91 0.32 -4.06
CA LEU A 103 3.80 -0.61 -4.22
C LEU A 103 4.28 -2.04 -4.47
N ILE A 104 5.31 -2.23 -5.30
CA ILE A 104 5.97 -3.52 -5.52
C ILE A 104 6.46 -4.09 -4.18
N LEU A 105 7.30 -3.34 -3.45
CA LEU A 105 7.85 -3.78 -2.17
C LEU A 105 6.75 -4.10 -1.14
N TRP A 106 5.74 -3.24 -1.07
CA TRP A 106 4.62 -3.41 -0.15
C TRP A 106 3.83 -4.69 -0.46
N PHE A 107 3.49 -4.94 -1.73
CA PHE A 107 2.76 -6.15 -2.12
C PHE A 107 3.57 -7.42 -1.94
N ASP A 108 4.86 -7.39 -2.24
CA ASP A 108 5.75 -8.53 -2.01
C ASP A 108 5.79 -8.89 -0.52
N GLU A 109 5.90 -7.89 0.35
CA GLU A 109 5.88 -8.10 1.79
C GLU A 109 4.50 -8.53 2.32
N LYS A 110 3.40 -8.01 1.77
CA LYS A 110 2.04 -8.51 2.06
C LYS A 110 1.88 -9.97 1.66
N CYS A 111 2.36 -10.37 0.48
CA CYS A 111 2.40 -11.76 0.02
C CYS A 111 3.32 -12.64 0.89
N ARG A 112 4.41 -12.08 1.41
CA ARG A 112 5.27 -12.79 2.37
C ARG A 112 4.53 -13.09 3.68
N GLN A 113 3.80 -12.09 4.20
CA GLN A 113 3.04 -12.18 5.46
C GLN A 113 1.76 -13.03 5.33
N ASP A 114 1.06 -12.91 4.21
CA ASP A 114 -0.18 -13.63 3.92
C ASP A 114 -0.22 -14.07 2.45
N LYS A 115 -0.27 -15.39 2.22
CA LYS A 115 -0.26 -15.97 0.87
C LYS A 115 -1.49 -15.63 0.03
N ALA A 116 -2.60 -15.18 0.63
CA ALA A 116 -3.74 -14.66 -0.12
C ALA A 116 -3.39 -13.43 -0.98
N TRP A 117 -2.30 -12.73 -0.64
CA TRP A 117 -1.82 -11.55 -1.36
C TRP A 117 -0.91 -11.88 -2.56
N CYS A 118 -0.52 -13.15 -2.75
CA CYS A 118 0.41 -13.57 -3.79
C CYS A 118 -0.20 -13.79 -5.19
N SER A 119 -1.45 -13.39 -5.42
CA SER A 119 -2.24 -13.72 -6.63
C SER A 119 -2.68 -12.51 -7.43
#